data_AF-A0A2K9K4S4-F1
#
_entry.id   AF-A0A2K9K4S4-F1
#
_cell.length_a   1.000
_cell.length_b   1.000
_cell.length_c   1.000
_cell.angle_alpha   90.00
_cell.angle_beta   90.00
_cell.angle_gamma   90.00
#
_symmetry.space_group_name_H-M   'P 1'
#
loop_
_entity.id
_entity.type
_entity.pdbx_description
1 polymer ?
#
loop_
_entity_poly.entity_id
_entity_poly.type
_entity_poly.pdbx_seq_one_letter_code
_entity_poly.pdbx_strand_id
1 'polypeptide(L)'
;MKYIALSITLFLLSGCATTEQKVEQTKQFIGPVKTETSAKFVPLAEVIKALVSQCAKKHNVTFNDYYKGALHLQGFIHTYCGTDSTTKQLKAIEEVKLQDYWPEDYNIWFESLAWHTQSLREQKISNYYSDNKAQQHQEQLLQTQKQLAELKQKLADIEKQRLETDLSENPSLEEDSL
;
A
#
# COMPACT_ATOMS: atom_id res chain seq x y z
N MET A 1 -23.61 7.58 -39.51
CA MET A 1 -24.85 6.85 -39.17
C MET A 1 -24.97 5.63 -40.08
N LYS A 2 -25.31 4.47 -39.50
CA LYS A 2 -25.42 3.14 -40.13
C LYS A 2 -24.01 2.61 -40.44
N TYR A 3 -23.43 1.65 -39.72
CA TYR A 3 -23.93 0.31 -39.40
C TYR A 3 -23.24 -0.21 -38.11
N ILE A 4 -23.92 -0.14 -36.96
CA ILE A 4 -23.43 -0.73 -35.68
C ILE A 4 -24.59 -1.52 -35.03
N ALA A 5 -25.38 -2.24 -35.83
CA ALA A 5 -26.59 -2.90 -35.31
C ALA A 5 -26.86 -4.26 -35.95
N LEU A 6 -25.81 -5.03 -36.27
CA LEU A 6 -25.98 -6.34 -36.93
C LEU A 6 -24.89 -7.36 -36.55
N SER A 7 -24.55 -7.47 -35.27
CA SER A 7 -23.63 -8.53 -34.79
C SER A 7 -23.98 -9.12 -33.43
N ILE A 8 -25.23 -8.97 -32.94
CA ILE A 8 -25.65 -9.52 -31.63
C ILE A 8 -26.70 -10.65 -31.77
N THR A 9 -27.04 -11.07 -32.99
CA THR A 9 -28.06 -12.12 -33.22
C THR A 9 -27.50 -13.35 -33.95
N LEU A 10 -26.35 -13.87 -33.52
CA LEU A 10 -25.78 -15.10 -34.08
C LEU A 10 -25.20 -16.10 -33.06
N PHE A 11 -25.49 -15.91 -31.76
CA PHE A 11 -25.04 -16.84 -30.70
C PHE A 11 -26.14 -17.71 -30.08
N LEU A 12 -27.32 -17.83 -30.72
CA LEU A 12 -28.45 -18.61 -30.19
C LEU A 12 -28.87 -19.83 -31.03
N LEU A 13 -28.07 -20.28 -32.01
CA LEU A 13 -28.44 -21.44 -32.85
C LEU A 13 -27.24 -22.36 -33.17
N SER A 14 -26.52 -22.82 -32.15
CA SER A 14 -25.61 -23.97 -32.27
C SER A 14 -25.88 -25.00 -31.18
N GLY A 15 -27.14 -25.45 -31.12
CA GLY A 15 -27.49 -26.73 -30.51
C GLY A 15 -27.68 -27.78 -31.61
N CYS A 16 -26.72 -28.68 -31.76
CA CYS A 16 -26.91 -30.14 -31.91
C CYS A 16 -25.52 -30.78 -32.10
N ALA A 17 -24.88 -31.20 -31.01
CA ALA A 17 -23.73 -32.09 -31.07
C ALA A 17 -24.24 -33.52 -30.82
N THR A 18 -24.46 -34.27 -31.90
CA THR A 18 -24.57 -35.73 -31.83
C THR A 18 -23.18 -36.33 -31.96
N THR A 19 -22.58 -36.69 -30.84
CA THR A 19 -21.49 -37.66 -30.79
C THR A 19 -21.82 -38.67 -29.72
N GLU A 20 -22.25 -39.85 -30.16
CA GLU A 20 -22.27 -41.06 -29.37
C GLU A 20 -20.84 -41.39 -28.91
N GLN A 21 -20.64 -41.54 -27.60
CA GLN A 21 -19.54 -42.38 -27.11
C GLN A 21 -19.89 -42.99 -25.75
N LYS A 22 -20.02 -44.32 -25.76
CA LYS A 22 -20.13 -45.21 -24.59
C LYS A 22 -18.99 -44.96 -23.61
N VAL A 23 -19.29 -44.85 -22.30
CA VAL A 23 -18.42 -45.35 -21.24
C VAL A 23 -19.26 -45.87 -20.05
N GLU A 24 -19.13 -47.17 -19.83
CA GLU A 24 -19.22 -47.98 -18.60
C GLU A 24 -20.21 -47.62 -17.47
N GLN A 25 -21.12 -48.58 -17.22
CA GLN A 25 -21.83 -48.73 -15.95
C GLN A 25 -20.84 -49.04 -14.82
N THR A 26 -20.54 -48.06 -13.97
CA THR A 26 -19.95 -48.31 -12.65
C THR A 26 -21.00 -48.08 -11.57
N LYS A 27 -21.20 -49.10 -10.73
CA LYS A 27 -22.17 -49.18 -9.63
C LYS A 27 -22.27 -47.90 -8.81
N GLN A 28 -23.40 -47.20 -8.87
CA GLN A 28 -23.74 -46.17 -7.89
C GLN A 28 -24.38 -46.81 -6.67
N PHE A 29 -23.66 -46.75 -5.55
CA PHE A 29 -24.19 -46.96 -4.20
C PHE A 29 -25.28 -45.93 -3.93
N ILE A 30 -26.52 -46.38 -3.71
CA ILE A 30 -27.65 -45.54 -3.27
C ILE A 30 -27.63 -45.53 -1.73
N GLY A 31 -26.81 -44.65 -1.16
CA GLY A 31 -26.95 -44.22 0.23
C GLY A 31 -27.86 -42.98 0.30
N PRO A 32 -28.52 -42.71 1.44
CA PRO A 32 -29.32 -41.50 1.58
C PRO A 32 -28.41 -40.27 1.45
N VAL A 33 -28.54 -39.56 0.34
CA VAL A 33 -27.93 -38.25 0.15
C VAL A 33 -28.64 -37.31 1.10
N LYS A 34 -28.02 -37.03 2.26
CA LYS A 34 -28.32 -35.77 2.95
C LYS A 34 -27.92 -34.69 1.96
N THR A 35 -28.91 -34.02 1.37
CA THR A 35 -28.69 -32.80 0.62
C THR A 35 -28.19 -31.75 1.61
N GLU A 36 -26.87 -31.74 1.86
CA GLU A 36 -26.22 -30.56 2.39
C GLU A 36 -26.56 -29.44 1.42
N THR A 37 -27.45 -28.55 1.84
CA THR A 37 -27.63 -27.23 1.24
C THR A 37 -26.22 -26.70 0.96
N SER A 38 -25.87 -26.55 -0.32
CA SER A 38 -24.52 -26.15 -0.74
C SER A 38 -24.04 -25.00 0.14
N ALA A 39 -23.02 -25.25 0.97
CA ALA A 39 -22.55 -24.28 1.93
C ALA A 39 -22.18 -23.00 1.17
N LYS A 40 -22.89 -21.90 1.44
CA LYS A 40 -22.71 -20.64 0.73
C LYS A 40 -21.60 -19.85 1.41
N PHE A 41 -20.79 -19.16 0.62
CA PHE A 41 -19.90 -18.12 1.14
C PHE A 41 -20.68 -16.82 1.37
N VAL A 42 -20.17 -15.96 2.23
CA VAL A 42 -20.67 -14.58 2.36
C VAL A 42 -20.57 -13.91 0.98
N PRO A 43 -21.50 -13.04 0.57
CA PRO A 43 -21.32 -12.26 -0.65
C PRO A 43 -20.06 -11.39 -0.53
N LEU A 44 -19.17 -11.43 -1.54
CA LEU A 44 -17.89 -10.72 -1.50
C LEU A 44 -18.04 -9.21 -1.24
N ALA A 45 -19.10 -8.59 -1.77
CA ALA A 45 -19.41 -7.19 -1.53
C ALA A 45 -19.63 -6.87 -0.03
N GLU A 46 -20.28 -7.78 0.72
CA GLU A 46 -20.47 -7.62 2.17
C GLU A 46 -19.15 -7.82 2.93
N VAL A 47 -18.28 -8.71 2.47
CA VAL A 47 -16.94 -8.89 3.03
C VAL A 47 -16.09 -7.64 2.84
N ILE A 48 -16.08 -7.06 1.63
CA ILE A 48 -15.36 -5.82 1.34
C ILE A 48 -15.91 -4.66 2.18
N LYS A 49 -17.23 -4.54 2.28
CA LYS A 49 -17.87 -3.51 3.11
C LYS A 49 -17.51 -3.65 4.59
N ALA A 50 -17.49 -4.88 5.10
CA ALA A 50 -17.07 -5.17 6.48
C ALA A 50 -15.60 -4.83 6.70
N LEU A 51 -14.70 -5.19 5.77
CA LEU A 51 -13.29 -4.82 5.82
C LEU A 51 -13.12 -3.30 5.90
N VAL A 52 -13.75 -2.56 4.97
CA VAL A 52 -13.67 -1.09 4.94
C VAL A 52 -14.23 -0.47 6.22
N SER A 53 -15.37 -0.97 6.70
CA SER A 53 -15.97 -0.48 7.95
C SER A 53 -15.09 -0.74 9.17
N GLN A 54 -14.46 -1.91 9.27
CA GLN A 54 -13.57 -2.23 10.39
C GLN A 54 -12.29 -1.40 10.34
N CYS A 55 -11.66 -1.28 9.16
CA CYS A 55 -10.44 -0.50 8.99
C CYS A 55 -10.67 1.00 9.24
N ALA A 56 -11.82 1.55 8.83
CA ALA A 56 -12.11 2.98 8.99
C ALA A 56 -12.71 3.34 10.36
N LYS A 57 -13.65 2.54 10.86
CA LYS A 57 -14.48 2.88 12.04
C LYS A 57 -14.29 1.93 13.22
N LYS A 58 -13.45 0.90 13.09
CA LYS A 58 -13.23 -0.14 14.12
C LYS A 58 -14.52 -0.81 14.59
N HIS A 59 -15.47 -0.97 13.66
CA HIS A 59 -16.73 -1.68 13.90
C HIS A 59 -16.50 -3.20 13.89
N ASN A 60 -16.84 -3.86 15.01
CA ASN A 60 -16.80 -5.32 15.09
C ASN A 60 -17.53 -5.96 13.91
N VAL A 61 -16.83 -6.90 13.27
CA VAL A 61 -17.34 -7.66 12.13
C VAL A 61 -17.85 -8.99 12.63
N THR A 62 -19.09 -9.29 12.31
CA THR A 62 -19.70 -10.59 12.57
C THR A 62 -20.48 -11.01 11.32
N PHE A 63 -20.15 -12.18 10.81
CA PHE A 63 -20.92 -12.86 9.76
C PHE A 63 -21.72 -13.97 10.41
N ASN A 64 -22.82 -14.36 9.77
CA ASN A 64 -23.62 -15.51 10.23
C ASN A 64 -22.80 -16.80 10.06
N ASP A 65 -22.75 -17.64 11.10
CA ASP A 65 -22.01 -18.91 11.12
C ASP A 65 -22.55 -19.95 10.11
N TYR A 66 -23.73 -19.70 9.52
CA TYR A 66 -24.25 -20.46 8.39
C TYR A 66 -23.33 -20.39 7.15
N TYR A 67 -22.56 -19.30 6.98
CA TYR A 67 -21.69 -19.15 5.83
C TYR A 67 -20.37 -19.91 6.00
N LYS A 68 -19.95 -20.60 4.94
CA LYS A 68 -18.62 -21.21 4.88
C LYS A 68 -17.55 -20.13 4.98
N GLY A 69 -16.51 -20.39 5.77
CA GLY A 69 -15.40 -19.46 5.98
C GLY A 69 -15.74 -18.21 6.79
N ALA A 70 -16.94 -18.09 7.38
CA ALA A 70 -17.37 -16.90 8.12
C ALA A 70 -16.39 -16.51 9.24
N LEU A 71 -15.98 -17.47 10.08
CA LEU A 71 -15.04 -17.23 11.18
C LEU A 71 -13.63 -16.87 10.67
N HIS A 72 -13.18 -17.51 9.59
CA HIS A 72 -11.92 -17.19 8.93
C HIS A 72 -11.92 -15.75 8.40
N LEU A 73 -13.00 -15.32 7.75
CA LEU A 73 -13.16 -13.94 7.27
C LEU A 73 -13.23 -12.92 8.42
N GLN A 74 -13.93 -13.22 9.51
CA GLN A 74 -13.98 -12.35 10.70
C GLN A 74 -12.58 -12.18 11.31
N GLY A 75 -11.86 -13.29 11.54
CA GLY A 75 -10.51 -13.27 12.09
C GLY A 75 -9.52 -12.55 11.18
N PHE A 76 -9.61 -12.79 9.87
CA PHE A 76 -8.83 -12.09 8.86
C PHE A 76 -9.06 -10.58 8.91
N ILE A 77 -10.32 -10.12 8.85
CA ILE A 77 -10.63 -8.69 8.85
C ILE A 77 -10.16 -8.03 10.16
N HIS A 78 -10.35 -8.68 11.30
CA HIS A 78 -9.88 -8.17 12.58
C HIS A 78 -8.34 -8.05 12.60
N THR A 79 -7.62 -9.07 12.13
CA THR A 79 -6.16 -9.08 12.12
C THR A 79 -5.59 -8.06 11.14
N TYR A 80 -6.15 -8.00 9.93
CA TYR A 80 -5.71 -7.10 8.87
C TYR A 80 -5.92 -5.62 9.24
N CYS A 81 -7.12 -5.28 9.74
CA CYS A 81 -7.45 -3.91 10.15
C CYS A 81 -6.92 -3.55 11.55
N GLY A 82 -6.51 -4.53 12.36
CA GLY A 82 -6.00 -4.33 13.72
C GLY A 82 -4.53 -3.90 13.80
N THR A 83 -3.85 -3.73 12.67
CA THR A 83 -2.42 -3.40 12.63
C THR A 83 -2.07 -2.41 11.53
N ASP A 84 -1.12 -1.53 11.80
CA ASP A 84 -0.55 -0.60 10.81
C ASP A 84 0.64 -1.18 10.03
N SER A 85 1.08 -2.40 10.42
CA SER A 85 2.20 -3.10 9.80
C SER A 85 1.76 -3.79 8.52
N THR A 86 2.24 -3.30 7.38
CA THR A 86 1.97 -3.92 6.07
C THR A 86 2.51 -5.34 5.97
N THR A 87 3.59 -5.67 6.69
CA THR A 87 4.09 -7.05 6.79
C THR A 87 3.08 -7.98 7.47
N LYS A 88 2.47 -7.55 8.59
CA LYS A 88 1.45 -8.34 9.28
C LYS A 88 0.18 -8.47 8.44
N GLN A 89 -0.19 -7.40 7.75
CA GLN A 89 -1.32 -7.39 6.81
C GLN A 89 -1.13 -8.39 5.67
N LEU A 90 0.03 -8.39 5.01
CA LEU A 90 0.36 -9.37 3.96
C LEU A 90 0.29 -10.81 4.49
N LYS A 91 0.84 -11.05 5.69
CA LYS A 91 0.76 -12.36 6.34
C LYS A 91 -0.68 -12.79 6.60
N ALA A 92 -1.54 -11.88 7.08
CA ALA A 92 -2.95 -12.19 7.30
C ALA A 92 -3.67 -12.58 6.00
N ILE A 93 -3.33 -11.96 4.87
CA ILE A 93 -3.87 -12.34 3.55
C ILE A 93 -3.41 -13.75 3.16
N GLU A 94 -2.13 -14.06 3.34
CA GLU A 94 -1.59 -15.39 3.06
C GLU A 94 -2.27 -16.47 3.92
N GLU A 95 -2.42 -16.20 5.23
CA GLU A 95 -3.05 -17.11 6.17
C GLU A 95 -4.52 -17.37 5.81
N VAL A 96 -5.31 -16.34 5.48
CA VAL A 96 -6.72 -16.55 5.12
C VAL A 96 -6.87 -17.34 3.83
N LYS A 97 -6.01 -17.13 2.82
CA LYS A 97 -6.01 -17.91 1.57
C LYS A 97 -5.83 -19.41 1.79
N LEU A 98 -5.11 -19.80 2.85
CA LEU A 98 -4.82 -21.21 3.18
C LEU A 98 -5.87 -21.87 4.09
N GLN A 99 -6.77 -21.09 4.70
CA GLN A 99 -7.72 -21.59 5.69
C GLN A 99 -8.94 -22.31 5.08
N ASP A 100 -9.23 -22.09 3.79
CA ASP A 100 -10.44 -22.62 3.16
C ASP A 100 -10.29 -22.75 1.64
N TYR A 101 -11.21 -23.49 1.00
CA TYR A 101 -11.32 -23.53 -0.46
C TYR A 101 -12.22 -22.38 -0.95
N TRP A 102 -11.60 -21.23 -1.19
CA TRP A 102 -12.29 -20.01 -1.58
C TRP A 102 -12.80 -20.03 -3.03
N PRO A 103 -13.96 -19.40 -3.31
CA PRO A 103 -14.41 -19.15 -4.69
C PRO A 103 -13.41 -18.27 -5.46
N GLU A 104 -13.43 -18.35 -6.79
CA GLU A 104 -12.49 -17.62 -7.63
C GLU A 104 -12.52 -16.10 -7.39
N ASP A 105 -13.70 -15.50 -7.25
CA ASP A 105 -13.84 -14.07 -6.96
C ASP A 105 -13.12 -13.65 -5.67
N TYR A 106 -13.08 -14.53 -4.67
CA TYR A 106 -12.34 -14.29 -3.43
C TYR A 106 -10.83 -14.36 -3.66
N ASN A 107 -10.35 -15.34 -4.44
CA ASN A 107 -8.93 -15.46 -4.77
C ASN A 107 -8.43 -14.20 -5.50
N ILE A 108 -9.17 -13.75 -6.51
CA ILE A 108 -8.89 -12.50 -7.23
C ILE A 108 -8.85 -11.30 -6.28
N TRP A 109 -9.81 -11.23 -5.36
CA TRP A 109 -9.85 -10.16 -4.37
C TRP A 109 -8.66 -10.20 -3.40
N PHE A 110 -8.30 -11.37 -2.87
CA PHE A 110 -7.15 -11.52 -1.98
C PHE A 110 -5.84 -11.15 -2.69
N GLU A 111 -5.68 -11.53 -3.96
CA GLU A 111 -4.51 -11.15 -4.76
C GLU A 111 -4.44 -9.65 -5.00
N SER A 112 -5.57 -9.04 -5.34
CA SER A 112 -5.66 -7.59 -5.49
C SER A 112 -5.30 -6.86 -4.18
N LEU A 113 -5.82 -7.36 -3.05
CA LEU A 113 -5.53 -6.81 -1.73
C LEU A 113 -4.04 -6.98 -1.36
N ALA A 114 -3.43 -8.13 -1.67
CA ALA A 114 -2.01 -8.37 -1.45
C ALA A 114 -1.15 -7.42 -2.28
N TRP A 115 -1.49 -7.23 -3.56
CA TRP A 115 -0.80 -6.30 -4.45
C TRP A 115 -0.84 -4.86 -3.91
N HIS A 116 -2.02 -4.38 -3.52
CA HIS A 116 -2.16 -3.05 -2.93
C HIS A 116 -1.38 -2.90 -1.63
N THR A 117 -1.39 -3.91 -0.76
CA THR A 117 -0.66 -3.89 0.52
C THR A 117 0.85 -3.87 0.30
N GLN A 118 1.34 -4.64 -0.68
CA GLN A 118 2.76 -4.65 -1.05
C GLN A 118 3.20 -3.31 -1.63
N SER A 119 2.39 -2.72 -2.52
CA SER A 119 2.67 -1.39 -3.07
C SER A 119 2.72 -0.33 -1.95
N LEU A 120 1.78 -0.36 -1.01
CA LEU A 120 1.79 0.53 0.15
C LEU A 120 3.04 0.34 1.01
N ARG A 121 3.51 -0.91 1.19
CA ARG A 121 4.74 -1.20 1.92
C ARG A 121 5.95 -0.56 1.26
N GLU A 122 6.09 -0.70 -0.06
CA GLU A 122 7.17 -0.10 -0.82
C GLU A 122 7.16 1.43 -0.72
N GLN A 123 5.98 2.04 -0.80
CA GLN A 123 5.81 3.48 -0.60
C GLN A 123 6.21 3.92 0.82
N LYS A 124 5.78 3.20 1.87
CA LYS A 124 6.16 3.50 3.26
C LYS A 124 7.69 3.45 3.45
N ILE A 125 8.33 2.44 2.86
CA ILE A 125 9.80 2.29 2.91
C ILE A 125 10.48 3.46 2.17
N SER A 126 10.02 3.77 0.95
CA SER A 126 10.57 4.87 0.15
C SER A 126 10.42 6.22 0.84
N ASN A 127 9.29 6.47 1.50
CA ASN A 127 9.04 7.70 2.23
C ASN A 127 9.98 7.80 3.43
N TYR A 128 10.16 6.73 4.20
CA TYR A 128 11.11 6.70 5.33
C TYR A 128 12.54 7.09 4.90
N TYR A 129 13.03 6.54 3.78
CA TYR A 129 14.36 6.90 3.28
C TYR A 129 14.43 8.34 2.76
N SER A 130 13.38 8.82 2.10
CA SER A 130 13.29 10.20 1.61
C SER A 130 13.32 11.20 2.77
N ASP A 131 12.56 10.94 3.83
CA ASP A 131 12.49 11.80 5.02
C ASP A 131 13.84 11.86 5.75
N ASN A 132 14.50 10.71 5.93
CA ASN A 132 15.84 10.68 6.52
C ASN A 132 16.86 11.47 5.70
N LYS A 133 16.80 11.35 4.37
CA LYS A 133 17.69 12.11 3.48
C LYS A 133 17.41 13.61 3.56
N ALA A 134 16.14 14.01 3.66
CA ALA A 134 15.76 15.41 3.84
C ALA A 134 16.32 15.97 5.16
N GLN A 135 16.23 15.21 6.25
CA GLN A 135 16.82 15.60 7.55
C GLN A 135 18.34 15.78 7.47
N GLN A 136 19.05 14.84 6.82
CA GLN A 136 20.49 14.96 6.61
C GLN A 136 20.87 16.22 5.81
N HIS A 137 20.12 16.54 4.75
CA HIS A 137 20.35 17.77 3.99
C HIS A 137 20.07 19.03 4.82
N GLN A 138 19.07 19.01 5.70
CA GLN A 138 18.78 20.11 6.60
C GLN A 138 19.93 20.34 7.60
N GLU A 139 20.50 19.27 8.15
CA GLU A 139 21.68 19.35 9.03
C GLU A 139 22.90 19.93 8.30
N GLN A 140 23.17 19.46 7.08
CA GLN A 140 24.26 19.98 6.24
C GLN A 140 24.09 21.47 5.95
N LEU A 141 22.87 21.90 5.60
CA LEU A 141 22.57 23.29 5.31
C LEU A 141 22.82 24.19 6.53
N LEU A 142 22.43 23.73 7.72
CA LEU A 142 22.69 24.44 8.97
C LEU A 142 24.20 24.52 9.28
N GLN A 143 24.96 23.47 9.00
CA GLN A 143 26.42 23.49 9.14
C GLN A 143 27.08 24.47 8.17
N THR A 144 26.67 24.47 6.90
CA THR A 144 27.19 25.42 5.89
C THR A 144 26.84 26.86 6.25
N GLN A 145 25.65 27.13 6.79
CA GLN A 145 25.28 28.46 7.27
C GLN A 145 26.20 28.95 8.40
N LYS A 146 26.56 28.08 9.35
CA LYS A 146 27.52 28.40 10.42
C LYS A 146 28.90 28.73 9.84
N GLN A 147 29.41 27.89 8.95
CA GLN A 147 30.70 28.12 8.28
C GLN A 147 30.71 29.44 7.49
N LEU A 148 29.62 29.76 6.79
CA LEU A 148 29.49 31.02 6.07
C LEU A 148 29.51 32.22 7.03
N ALA A 149 28.84 32.13 8.18
CA ALA A 149 28.86 33.18 9.19
C ALA A 149 30.28 33.38 9.76
N GLU A 150 30.99 32.29 10.06
CA GLU A 150 32.40 32.35 10.50
C GLU A 150 33.32 32.97 9.45
N LEU A 151 33.16 32.62 8.17
CA LEU A 151 33.95 33.18 7.08
C LEU A 151 33.67 34.68 6.89
N LYS A 152 32.40 35.11 7.02
CA LYS A 152 32.04 36.52 7.00
C LYS A 152 32.69 37.28 8.15
N GLN A 153 32.71 36.71 9.36
CA GLN A 153 33.36 37.31 10.51
C GLN A 153 34.87 37.47 10.27
N LYS A 154 35.54 36.39 9.82
CA LYS A 154 36.97 36.44 9.49
C LYS A 154 37.29 37.49 8.42
N LEU A 155 36.43 37.63 7.41
CA LEU A 155 36.60 38.65 6.37
C LEU A 155 36.51 40.06 6.97
N ALA A 156 35.50 40.33 7.82
CA ALA A 156 35.36 41.62 8.50
C ALA A 156 36.55 41.93 9.42
N ASP A 157 37.08 40.91 10.13
CA ASP A 157 38.26 41.06 10.98
C ASP A 157 39.51 41.41 10.15
N ILE A 158 39.70 40.76 8.98
CA ILE A 158 40.80 41.07 8.04
C ILE A 158 40.67 42.49 7.50
N GLU A 159 39.46 42.91 7.10
CA GLU A 159 39.22 44.27 6.61
C GLU A 159 39.53 45.31 7.69
N LYS A 160 39.11 45.07 8.93
CA LYS A 160 39.44 45.93 10.07
C LYS A 160 40.94 46.00 10.33
N GLN A 161 41.64 44.87 10.31
CA GLN A 161 43.10 44.84 10.48
C GLN A 161 43.81 45.64 9.40
N ARG A 162 43.37 45.56 8.14
CA ARG A 162 43.94 46.37 7.05
C ARG A 162 43.76 47.86 7.31
N LEU A 163 42.54 48.29 7.66
CA LEU A 163 42.23 49.68 7.99
C LEU A 163 43.10 50.20 9.14
N GLU A 164 43.26 49.42 10.22
CA GLU A 164 44.08 49.80 11.38
C GLU A 164 45.58 49.84 11.04
N THR A 165 46.06 48.95 10.17
CA THR A 165 47.46 48.93 9.72
C THR A 165 47.77 50.13 8.82
N ASP A 166 46.89 50.44 7.87
CA ASP A 166 47.04 51.62 6.99
C ASP A 166 47.01 52.95 7.79
N LEU A 167 46.21 53.02 8.86
CA LEU A 167 46.18 54.15 9.80
C LEU A 167 47.45 54.24 10.67
N SER A 168 48.09 53.11 10.98
CA SER A 168 49.31 53.06 11.78
C SER A 168 50.58 53.35 10.97
N GLU A 169 50.60 53.04 9.67
CA GLU A 169 51.75 53.29 8.79
C GLU A 169 51.76 54.69 8.18
N ASN A 170 50.66 55.45 8.31
CA ASN A 170 50.58 56.84 7.88
C ASN A 170 50.09 57.74 9.03
N PRO A 171 50.88 57.91 10.11
CA PRO A 171 50.63 58.98 11.04
C PRO A 171 50.85 60.27 10.25
N SER A 172 49.76 60.99 10.00
CA SER A 172 49.80 62.34 9.46
C SER A 172 50.93 63.11 10.12
N LEU A 173 51.83 63.64 9.28
CA LEU A 173 52.64 64.81 9.54
C LEU A 173 51.81 65.80 10.36
N GLU A 174 51.96 65.78 11.68
CA GLU A 174 51.48 66.86 12.53
C GLU A 174 52.32 68.08 12.17
N GLU A 175 51.60 69.12 11.77
CA GLU A 175 52.07 70.46 11.47
C GLU A 175 52.99 70.99 12.58
N ASP A 176 54.29 71.06 12.30
CA ASP A 176 55.13 72.11 12.88
C ASP A 176 54.66 73.45 12.31
N SER A 177 53.83 74.15 13.08
CA SER A 177 53.59 75.58 12.88
C SER A 177 54.41 76.38 13.89
N LEU A 178 55.37 77.12 13.33
CA LEU A 178 56.26 78.11 13.96
C LEU A 178 55.50 79.18 14.78
#